data_AF-A0A2N9Y5D6-F1
#
_entry.id   AF-A0A2N9Y5D6-F1
#
_cell.length_a   1.000
_cell.length_b   1.000
_cell.length_c   1.000
_cell.angle_alpha   90.00
_cell.angle_beta   90.00
_cell.angle_gamma   90.00
#
_symmetry.space_group_name_H-M   'P 1'
#
loop_
_entity.id
_entity.type
_entity.pdbx_description
1 polymer ?
#
loop_
_entity_poly.entity_id
_entity_poly.type
_entity_poly.pdbx_seq_one_letter_code
_entity_poly.pdbx_strand_id
1 'polypeptide(L)'
;MNKQKSNRKKYIINKLLYILLMAFILFLPLTCTTKLAKHYLYDSSYQNISMKFQWTLEWCDSPSEKLNEECSCKNMIYNYKKITNDGHLYSETELVGKMVIIDKPHFFAGGLHTLGQISITDLKTKDVCFFESINP
;
A
#
# COMPACT_ATOMS: atom_id res chain seq x y z
N MET A 1 8.13 -26.79 59.74
CA MET A 1 8.54 -27.10 58.34
C MET A 1 7.58 -26.65 57.22
N ASN A 2 6.28 -26.41 57.46
CA ASN A 2 5.33 -26.05 56.39
C ASN A 2 5.42 -24.61 55.84
N LYS A 3 5.79 -23.61 56.65
CA LYS A 3 5.92 -22.20 56.22
C LYS A 3 7.02 -21.96 55.18
N GLN A 4 8.16 -22.64 55.32
CA GLN A 4 9.32 -22.48 54.44
C GLN A 4 9.09 -23.12 53.05
N LYS A 5 8.39 -24.26 52.99
CA LYS A 5 7.95 -24.91 51.74
C LYS A 5 6.90 -24.07 50.99
N SER A 6 5.97 -23.43 51.73
CA SER A 6 4.94 -22.55 51.17
C SER A 6 5.55 -21.29 50.53
N ASN A 7 6.49 -20.63 51.20
CA ASN A 7 7.19 -19.46 50.65
C ASN A 7 8.00 -19.79 49.39
N ARG A 8 8.60 -20.99 49.32
CA ARG A 8 9.32 -21.45 48.12
C ARG A 8 8.38 -21.66 46.92
N LYS A 9 7.21 -22.27 47.13
CA LYS A 9 6.18 -22.41 46.08
C LYS A 9 5.67 -21.06 45.59
N LYS A 10 5.39 -20.14 46.52
CA LYS A 10 4.92 -18.78 46.20
C LYS A 10 5.95 -17.99 45.39
N TYR A 11 7.24 -18.12 45.74
CA TYR A 11 8.35 -17.52 44.99
C TYR A 11 8.47 -18.07 43.57
N ILE A 12 8.37 -19.40 43.39
CA ILE A 12 8.43 -20.04 42.06
C ILE A 12 7.27 -19.56 41.18
N ILE A 13 6.04 -19.48 41.72
CA ILE A 13 4.87 -19.00 40.98
C ILE A 13 5.02 -17.54 40.58
N ASN A 14 5.47 -16.66 41.48
CA ASN A 14 5.72 -15.26 41.14
C ASN A 14 6.80 -15.11 40.07
N LYS A 15 7.87 -15.90 40.13
CA LYS A 15 8.94 -15.88 39.13
C LYS A 15 8.44 -16.35 37.76
N LEU A 16 7.60 -17.38 37.72
CA LEU A 16 6.95 -17.87 36.50
C LEU A 16 6.01 -16.83 35.88
N LEU A 17 5.20 -16.17 36.70
CA LEU A 17 4.34 -15.06 36.28
C LEU A 17 5.15 -13.90 35.69
N TYR A 18 6.27 -13.54 36.33
CA TYR A 18 7.13 -12.47 35.85
C TYR A 18 7.78 -12.81 34.50
N ILE A 19 8.23 -14.05 34.31
CA ILE A 19 8.78 -14.53 33.03
C ILE A 19 7.70 -14.49 31.93
N LEU A 20 6.49 -14.92 32.24
CA LEU A 20 5.34 -14.85 31.32
C LEU A 20 4.99 -13.41 30.95
N LEU A 21 5.01 -12.50 31.92
CA LEU A 21 4.73 -11.08 31.70
C LEU A 21 5.80 -10.43 30.81
N MET A 22 7.08 -10.72 31.05
CA MET A 22 8.19 -10.24 30.23
C MET A 22 8.13 -10.82 28.81
N ALA A 23 7.80 -12.11 28.66
CA ALA A 23 7.57 -12.71 27.35
C ALA A 23 6.41 -12.02 26.62
N PHE A 24 5.30 -11.75 27.31
CA PHE A 24 4.16 -11.05 26.73
C PHE A 24 4.51 -9.63 26.27
N ILE A 25 5.24 -8.86 27.10
CA ILE A 25 5.70 -7.50 26.76
C ILE A 25 6.70 -7.51 25.60
N LEU A 26 7.52 -8.56 25.47
CA LEU A 26 8.47 -8.69 24.35
C LEU A 26 7.80 -9.19 23.05
N PHE A 27 6.77 -10.04 23.15
CA PHE A 27 6.03 -10.57 22.01
C PHE A 27 4.90 -9.66 21.51
N LEU A 28 4.35 -8.78 22.35
CA LEU A 28 3.31 -7.81 21.94
C LEU A 28 3.78 -6.86 20.84
N PRO A 29 4.96 -6.22 20.97
CA PRO A 29 5.49 -5.37 19.92
C PRO A 29 5.67 -6.18 18.65
N LEU A 30 6.26 -7.37 18.69
CA LEU A 30 6.46 -8.19 17.49
C LEU A 30 5.17 -8.52 16.74
N THR A 31 4.07 -8.78 17.45
CA THR A 31 2.78 -9.14 16.82
C THR A 31 1.95 -7.91 16.40
N CYS A 32 2.03 -6.80 17.13
CA CYS A 32 1.39 -5.54 16.74
C CYS A 32 2.17 -4.79 15.66
N THR A 33 3.50 -4.71 15.77
CA THR A 33 4.36 -4.06 14.80
C THR A 33 4.36 -4.81 13.48
N THR A 34 4.23 -6.14 13.44
CA THR A 34 4.10 -6.86 12.17
C THR A 34 2.76 -6.61 11.48
N LYS A 35 1.66 -6.43 12.22
CA LYS A 35 0.37 -6.02 11.64
C LYS A 35 0.39 -4.57 11.14
N LEU A 36 0.94 -3.66 11.93
CA LEU A 36 1.13 -2.26 11.53
C LEU A 36 2.09 -2.17 10.35
N ALA A 37 3.25 -2.81 10.42
CA ALA A 37 4.21 -2.88 9.34
C ALA A 37 3.60 -3.52 8.09
N LYS A 38 2.75 -4.54 8.19
CA LYS A 38 2.05 -5.05 7.00
C LYS A 38 1.08 -4.02 6.41
N HIS A 39 0.30 -3.34 7.24
CA HIS A 39 -0.66 -2.34 6.78
C HIS A 39 0.02 -1.10 6.18
N TYR A 40 1.17 -0.70 6.72
CA TYR A 40 1.91 0.50 6.32
C TYR A 40 3.01 0.24 5.28
N LEU A 41 3.63 -0.95 5.27
CA LEU A 41 4.72 -1.31 4.36
C LEU A 41 4.29 -2.23 3.20
N TYR A 42 3.20 -2.99 3.35
CA TYR A 42 2.85 -4.08 2.43
C TYR A 42 1.52 -3.96 1.72
N ASP A 43 0.70 -2.94 2.02
CA ASP A 43 -0.56 -2.77 1.30
C ASP A 43 -0.33 -2.05 -0.04
N SER A 44 0.48 -2.69 -0.88
CA SER A 44 0.93 -2.26 -2.21
C SER A 44 -0.02 -2.70 -3.31
N SER A 45 -1.29 -2.94 -2.99
CA SER A 45 -2.28 -3.24 -4.01
C SER A 45 -2.48 -1.99 -4.87
N TYR A 46 -2.64 -2.17 -6.18
CA TYR A 46 -2.93 -1.06 -7.08
C TYR A 46 -4.15 -0.24 -6.63
N GLN A 47 -5.14 -0.90 -6.02
CA GLN A 47 -6.32 -0.25 -5.45
C GLN A 47 -5.95 0.72 -4.33
N ASN A 48 -5.10 0.32 -3.37
CA ASN A 48 -4.70 1.20 -2.28
C ASN A 48 -3.82 2.35 -2.75
N ILE A 49 -2.90 2.10 -3.67
CA ILE A 49 -2.02 3.13 -4.24
C ILE A 49 -2.84 4.17 -5.01
N SER A 50 -3.84 3.73 -5.76
CA SER A 50 -4.74 4.64 -6.47
C SER A 50 -5.66 5.44 -5.54
N MET A 51 -6.09 4.89 -4.39
CA MET A 51 -7.00 5.58 -3.46
C MET A 51 -6.30 6.51 -2.45
N LYS A 52 -5.03 6.24 -2.11
CA LYS A 52 -4.32 6.98 -1.03
C LYS A 52 -3.55 8.20 -1.52
N PHE A 53 -3.30 8.31 -2.82
CA PHE A 53 -2.50 9.38 -3.41
C PHE A 53 -3.29 10.10 -4.51
N GLN A 54 -3.02 11.39 -4.66
CA GLN A 54 -3.45 12.13 -5.84
C GLN A 54 -2.43 11.94 -6.96
N TRP A 55 -2.89 11.92 -8.21
CA TRP A 55 -2.06 11.61 -9.36
C TRP A 55 -2.21 12.69 -10.43
N THR A 56 -1.09 13.28 -10.79
CA THR A 56 -1.05 14.32 -11.83
C THR A 56 -0.47 13.72 -13.09
N LEU A 57 -1.15 13.93 -14.22
CA LEU A 57 -0.65 13.53 -15.53
C LEU A 57 0.61 14.35 -15.83
N GLU A 58 1.73 13.65 -16.03
CA GLU A 58 3.01 14.25 -16.39
C GLU A 58 3.11 14.36 -17.92
N TRP A 59 2.92 13.24 -18.61
CA TRP A 59 2.99 13.18 -20.06
C TRP A 59 2.21 11.99 -20.62
N CYS A 60 2.00 12.02 -21.94
CA CYS A 60 1.34 10.96 -22.67
C CYS A 60 2.15 10.52 -23.89
N ASP A 61 2.30 9.21 -24.03
CA ASP A 61 2.75 8.55 -25.25
C ASP A 61 1.52 8.09 -26.05
N SER A 62 1.22 8.74 -27.15
CA SER A 62 0.12 8.34 -28.02
C SER A 62 0.67 7.91 -29.38
N PRO A 63 0.34 6.70 -29.86
CA PRO A 63 0.63 6.30 -31.24
C PRO A 63 -0.02 7.20 -32.28
N SER A 64 -1.05 7.97 -31.89
CA SER A 64 -1.72 8.94 -32.75
C SER A 64 -1.19 10.38 -32.56
N GLU A 65 -0.03 10.55 -31.92
CA GLU A 65 0.63 11.85 -31.67
C GLU A 65 -0.26 12.89 -30.96
N LYS A 66 -1.17 12.42 -30.09
CA LYS A 66 -2.07 13.30 -29.32
C LYS A 66 -1.31 14.11 -28.27
N LEU A 67 -1.84 15.30 -27.97
CA LEU A 67 -1.40 16.10 -26.82
C LEU A 67 -1.86 15.46 -25.50
N ASN A 68 -1.16 15.79 -24.40
CA ASN A 68 -1.47 15.29 -23.06
C ASN A 68 -2.96 15.44 -22.67
N GLU A 69 -3.61 16.54 -23.07
CA GLU A 69 -5.00 16.81 -22.73
C GLU A 69 -6.00 15.89 -23.44
N GLU A 70 -5.61 15.33 -24.58
CA GLU A 70 -6.45 14.54 -25.48
C GLU A 70 -6.25 13.02 -25.29
N CYS A 71 -5.30 12.63 -24.45
CA CYS A 71 -5.01 11.22 -24.23
C CYS A 71 -6.14 10.49 -23.53
N SER A 72 -6.55 9.36 -24.12
CA SER A 72 -7.74 8.64 -23.66
C SER A 72 -7.57 8.05 -22.26
N CYS A 73 -6.33 7.74 -21.86
CA CYS A 73 -5.98 7.23 -20.55
C CYS A 73 -5.97 8.28 -19.42
N LYS A 74 -6.04 9.58 -19.74
CA LYS A 74 -5.92 10.68 -18.75
C LYS A 74 -6.87 10.53 -17.57
N ASN A 75 -8.13 10.20 -17.87
CA ASN A 75 -9.18 10.07 -16.86
C ASN A 75 -9.37 8.63 -16.37
N MET A 76 -8.64 7.65 -16.93
CA MET A 76 -8.83 6.24 -16.56
C MET A 76 -8.52 5.98 -15.09
N ILE A 77 -7.54 6.69 -14.52
CA ILE A 77 -7.19 6.57 -13.11
C ILE A 77 -8.33 6.94 -12.15
N TYR A 78 -9.27 7.78 -12.59
CA TYR A 78 -10.41 8.23 -11.79
C TYR A 78 -11.72 7.51 -12.13
N ASN A 79 -11.78 6.85 -13.31
CA ASN A 79 -13.02 6.34 -13.87
C ASN A 79 -13.13 4.81 -13.90
N TYR A 80 -12.10 4.07 -13.52
CA TYR A 80 -12.19 2.61 -13.43
C TYR A 80 -13.11 2.17 -12.28
N LYS A 81 -13.81 1.04 -12.45
CA LYS A 81 -14.68 0.45 -11.40
C LYS A 81 -13.96 -0.57 -10.56
N LYS A 82 -13.05 -1.33 -11.18
CA LYS A 82 -12.28 -2.38 -10.53
C LYS A 82 -10.87 -2.44 -11.11
N ILE A 83 -9.91 -2.72 -10.25
CA ILE A 83 -8.52 -2.98 -10.62
C ILE A 83 -8.10 -4.33 -10.03
N THR A 84 -7.40 -5.16 -10.81
CA THR A 84 -6.87 -6.44 -10.33
C THR A 84 -5.50 -6.27 -9.69
N ASN A 85 -5.05 -7.30 -8.97
CA ASN A 85 -3.71 -7.32 -8.37
C ASN A 85 -2.59 -7.24 -9.42
N ASP A 86 -2.86 -7.63 -10.66
CA ASP A 86 -1.92 -7.55 -11.79
C ASP A 86 -2.06 -6.23 -12.58
N GLY A 87 -2.84 -5.28 -12.08
CA GLY A 87 -3.01 -3.94 -12.64
C GLY A 87 -4.04 -3.83 -13.76
N HIS A 88 -4.86 -4.85 -14.02
CA HIS A 88 -5.89 -4.76 -15.07
C HIS A 88 -7.06 -3.89 -14.63
N LEU A 89 -7.41 -2.90 -15.45
CA LEU A 89 -8.48 -1.92 -15.20
C LEU A 89 -9.77 -2.35 -15.89
N TYR A 90 -10.85 -2.39 -15.13
CA TYR A 90 -12.18 -2.73 -15.63
C TYR A 90 -13.16 -1.57 -15.47
N SER A 91 -13.89 -1.27 -16.54
CA SER A 91 -15.12 -0.48 -16.50
C SER A 91 -16.30 -1.45 -16.52
N GLU A 92 -17.00 -1.54 -15.39
CA GLU A 92 -17.98 -2.61 -15.15
C GLU A 92 -17.38 -4.01 -15.32
N THR A 93 -17.68 -4.69 -16.43
CA THR A 93 -17.16 -6.02 -16.79
C THR A 93 -16.14 -5.98 -17.93
N GLU A 94 -15.97 -4.84 -18.58
CA GLU A 94 -15.08 -4.67 -19.73
C GLU A 94 -13.66 -4.33 -19.28
N LEU A 95 -12.67 -5.05 -19.84
CA LEU A 95 -11.26 -4.77 -19.63
C LEU A 95 -10.85 -3.57 -20.51
N VAL A 96 -10.58 -2.42 -19.89
CA VAL A 96 -10.34 -1.15 -20.61
C VAL A 96 -8.88 -0.72 -20.64
N GLY A 97 -8.09 -1.14 -19.64
CA GLY A 97 -6.73 -0.63 -19.47
C GLY A 97 -5.85 -1.51 -18.62
N LYS A 98 -4.58 -1.12 -18.51
CA LYS A 98 -3.62 -1.73 -17.59
C LYS A 98 -2.79 -0.64 -16.91
N MET A 99 -2.76 -0.67 -15.59
CA MET A 99 -1.91 0.15 -14.75
C MET A 99 -0.63 -0.62 -14.43
N VAL A 100 0.50 0.09 -14.44
CA VAL A 100 1.80 -0.42 -14.01
C VAL A 100 2.39 0.57 -13.03
N ILE A 101 2.86 0.07 -11.88
CA ILE A 101 3.63 0.88 -10.93
C ILE A 101 5.08 0.89 -11.40
N ILE A 102 5.58 2.08 -11.74
CA ILE A 102 6.98 2.31 -12.08
C ILE A 102 7.74 2.49 -10.77
N ASP A 103 7.34 3.50 -10.00
CA ASP A 103 7.90 3.81 -8.68
C ASP A 103 6.80 3.92 -7.63
N LYS A 104 7.07 3.38 -6.44
CA LYS A 104 6.08 3.38 -5.36
C LYS A 104 6.10 4.73 -4.62
N PRO A 105 4.93 5.32 -4.35
CA PRO A 105 4.87 6.57 -3.60
C PRO A 105 5.32 6.39 -2.15
N HIS A 106 6.04 7.40 -1.65
CA HIS A 106 6.52 7.52 -0.28
C HIS A 106 5.56 8.40 0.54
N PHE A 107 4.96 7.81 1.58
CA PHE A 107 4.07 8.52 2.52
C PHE A 107 4.76 9.65 3.32
N PHE A 108 6.09 9.60 3.44
CA PHE A 108 6.88 10.56 4.23
C PHE A 108 7.79 11.42 3.37
N ALA A 109 7.50 11.56 2.08
CA ALA A 109 8.21 12.52 1.27
C ALA A 109 7.91 13.91 1.85
N GLY A 110 8.92 14.57 2.43
CA GLY A 110 8.79 15.83 3.15
C GLY A 110 8.48 17.05 2.26
N GLY A 111 7.76 16.86 1.16
CA GLY A 111 7.41 17.86 0.14
C GLY A 111 6.11 17.51 -0.60
N LEU A 112 5.77 18.25 -1.66
CA LEU A 112 4.52 18.05 -2.42
C LEU A 112 4.51 16.73 -3.20
N HIS A 113 5.66 16.35 -3.75
CA HIS A 113 5.83 15.13 -4.55
C HIS A 113 6.09 13.94 -3.63
N THR A 114 5.39 12.83 -3.88
CA THR A 114 5.58 11.59 -3.12
C THR A 114 6.52 10.61 -3.82
N LEU A 115 7.15 11.03 -4.93
CA LEU A 115 8.12 10.25 -5.72
C LEU A 115 7.55 8.95 -6.31
N GLY A 116 6.23 8.78 -6.31
CA GLY A 116 5.58 7.65 -6.95
C GLY A 116 5.30 7.97 -8.40
N GLN A 117 5.47 6.96 -9.25
CA GLN A 117 5.20 7.07 -10.67
C GLN A 117 4.45 5.83 -11.13
N ILE A 118 3.39 6.04 -11.92
CA ILE A 118 2.63 4.96 -12.54
C ILE A 118 2.45 5.25 -14.03
N SER A 119 2.22 4.21 -14.80
CA SER A 119 1.71 4.33 -16.15
C SER A 119 0.36 3.63 -16.29
N ILE A 120 -0.49 4.17 -17.15
CA ILE A 120 -1.75 3.55 -17.54
C ILE A 120 -1.79 3.45 -19.05
N THR A 121 -1.96 2.24 -19.56
CA THR A 121 -2.19 1.98 -20.97
C THR A 121 -3.68 1.77 -21.22
N ASP A 122 -4.25 2.55 -22.13
CA ASP A 122 -5.57 2.27 -22.71
C ASP A 122 -5.43 1.11 -23.72
N LEU A 123 -6.17 0.03 -23.50
CA LEU A 123 -6.02 -1.16 -24.34
C LEU A 123 -6.63 -0.99 -25.74
N LYS A 124 -7.56 -0.05 -25.92
CA LYS A 124 -8.22 0.23 -27.19
C LYS A 124 -7.40 1.18 -28.06
N THR A 125 -6.96 2.31 -27.51
CA THR A 125 -6.21 3.33 -28.27
C THR A 125 -4.70 3.08 -28.26
N LYS A 126 -4.20 2.29 -27.30
CA LYS A 126 -2.78 2.12 -27.00
C LYS A 126 -2.08 3.39 -26.50
N ASP A 127 -2.84 4.42 -26.14
CA ASP A 127 -2.31 5.60 -25.45
C ASP A 127 -1.74 5.16 -24.07
N VAL A 128 -0.55 5.64 -23.72
CA VAL A 128 0.11 5.40 -22.43
C VAL A 128 0.27 6.72 -21.70
N CYS A 129 -0.39 6.85 -20.54
CA CYS A 129 -0.34 8.04 -19.71
C CYS A 129 0.57 7.80 -18.51
N PHE A 130 1.50 8.71 -18.27
CA PHE A 130 2.42 8.66 -17.13
C PHE A 130 1.97 9.67 -16.08
N PHE A 131 1.85 9.18 -14.85
CA PHE A 131 1.38 9.98 -13.74
C PHE A 131 2.41 10.00 -12.62
N GLU A 132 2.56 11.17 -12.02
CA GLU A 132 3.32 11.36 -10.80
C GLU A 132 2.37 11.49 -9.62
N SER A 133 2.72 10.90 -8.48
CA SER A 133 1.96 11.03 -7.25
C SER A 133 2.36 12.27 -6.45
N ILE A 134 1.34 12.99 -6.00
CA ILE A 134 1.47 14.12 -5.10
C ILE A 134 0.75 13.82 -3.78
N ASN A 135 1.17 14.52 -2.72
CA ASN A 135 0.46 14.51 -1.46
C ASN A 135 -0.94 15.13 -1.65
N PRO A 136 -1.99 14.53 -1.08
CA PRO A 136 -3.35 15.04 -1.19
C PRO A 136 -3.58 16.39 -0.52
#